data_AF-A0A5C8C1X6-F1
#
_entry.id   AF-A0A5C8C1X6-F1
#
_cell.length_a   1.000
_cell.length_b   1.000
_cell.length_c   1.000
_cell.angle_alpha   90.00
_cell.angle_beta   90.00
_cell.angle_gamma   90.00
#
_symmetry.space_group_name_H-M   'P 1'
#
loop_
_entity.id
_entity.type
_entity.pdbx_description
1 polymer ?
#
loop_
_entity_poly.entity_id
_entity_poly.type
_entity_poly.pdbx_seq_one_letter_code
_entity_poly.pdbx_strand_id
1 'polypeptide(L)' 'MISTLQAWLLVGAGIFNLAIWPRFILAIVRDPRAWTGEPWHSSGTSFLWVHAVLVTAAVTVALVVLFIGISAVRS' A
#
# COMPACT_ATOMS: atom_id res chain seq x y z
N MET A 1 -20.18 18.12 1.82
CA MET A 1 -20.99 16.99 1.31
C MET A 1 -20.15 16.27 0.27
N ILE A 2 -19.99 14.95 0.37
CA ILE A 2 -19.29 14.15 -0.66
C ILE A 2 -20.31 13.84 -1.76
N SER A 3 -19.98 14.14 -3.02
CA SER A 3 -20.83 13.78 -4.16
C SER A 3 -20.70 12.30 -4.50
N THR A 4 -21.67 11.73 -5.21
CA THR A 4 -21.62 10.34 -5.69
C THR A 4 -20.35 10.05 -6.49
N LEU A 5 -19.93 10.98 -7.35
CA LEU A 5 -18.68 10.85 -8.10
C LEU A 5 -17.46 10.80 -7.16
N GLN A 6 -17.39 11.70 -6.18
CA GLN A 6 -16.30 11.73 -5.21
C GLN A 6 -16.24 10.43 -4.38
N ALA A 7 -17.38 9.89 -3.96
CA ALA A 7 -17.44 8.63 -3.23
C ALA A 7 -16.87 7.47 -4.06
N TRP A 8 -17.26 7.34 -5.33
CA TRP A 8 -16.72 6.32 -6.22
C TRP A 8 -15.23 6.51 -6.54
N LEU A 9 -14.76 7.76 -6.67
CA LEU A 9 -13.33 8.05 -6.84
C LEU A 9 -12.52 7.59 -5.62
N LEU A 10 -13.03 7.79 -4.40
CA LEU A 10 -12.37 7.32 -3.18
C LEU A 10 -12.33 5.78 -3.12
N VAL A 11 -13.43 5.11 -3.48
CA VAL A 11 -13.45 3.64 -3.57
C VAL A 11 -12.43 3.14 -4.60
N GLY A 12 -12.44 3.71 -5.80
CA GLY A 12 -11.49 3.36 -6.86
C GLY A 12 -10.04 3.60 -6.45
N ALA A 13 -9.74 4.74 -5.82
CA ALA A 13 -8.40 5.06 -5.33
C ALA A 13 -7.93 4.08 -4.25
N GLY A 14 -8.81 3.71 -3.32
CA GLY A 14 -8.53 2.69 -2.29
C GLY A 14 -8.21 1.33 -2.91
N ILE A 15 -9.06 0.84 -3.81
CA ILE A 15 -8.86 -0.44 -4.51
C ILE A 15 -7.57 -0.44 -5.32
N PHE A 16 -7.30 0.64 -6.08
CA PHE A 16 -6.08 0.79 -6.86
C PHE A 16 -4.84 0.65 -5.98
N ASN A 17 -4.78 1.38 -4.86
CA ASN A 17 -3.63 1.31 -3.95
C ASN A 17 -3.48 -0.07 -3.33
N LEU A 18 -4.57 -0.69 -2.87
CA LEU A 18 -4.53 -2.05 -2.30
C LEU A 18 -4.09 -3.11 -3.32
N ALA A 19 -4.34 -2.90 -4.62
CA ALA A 19 -3.90 -3.81 -5.67
C ALA A 19 -2.41 -3.64 -6.02
N ILE A 20 -1.88 -2.41 -5.94
CA ILE A 20 -0.51 -2.08 -6.37
C ILE A 20 0.52 -2.40 -5.28
N TRP A 21 0.27 -1.98 -4.04
CA TRP A 21 1.26 -2.05 -2.97
C TRP A 21 1.76 -3.48 -2.63
N PRO A 22 0.92 -4.54 -2.64
CA PRO A 22 1.40 -5.90 -2.44
C PRO A 22 2.40 -6.35 -3.49
N ARG A 23 2.20 -5.99 -4.77
CA ARG A 23 3.16 -6.32 -5.83
C ARG A 23 4.45 -5.51 -5.68
N PHE A 24 4.33 -4.25 -5.26
CA PHE A 24 5.49 -3.39 -5.05
C PHE A 24 6.40 -3.92 -3.94
N ILE A 25 5.86 -4.29 -2.77
CA ILE A 25 6.71 -4.83 -1.68
C ILE A 25 7.37 -6.16 -2.06
N LEU A 26 6.69 -7.00 -2.85
CA LEU A 26 7.30 -8.23 -3.41
C LEU A 26 8.47 -7.91 -4.35
N ALA A 27 8.38 -6.83 -5.13
CA ALA A 27 9.48 -6.39 -5.98
C ALA A 27 10.67 -5.89 -5.14
N ILE A 28 10.42 -5.12 -4.08
CA ILE A 28 11.45 -4.65 -3.14
C ILE A 28 12.16 -5.85 -2.49
N VAL A 29 11.42 -6.82 -1.99
CA VAL A 29 12.00 -8.00 -1.33
C VAL A 29 12.90 -8.83 -2.27
N ARG A 30 12.61 -8.82 -3.57
CA ARG A 30 13.40 -9.50 -4.60
C ARG A 30 14.57 -8.67 -5.14
N ASP A 31 14.69 -7.41 -4.74
CA ASP A 31 15.77 -6.53 -5.14
C ASP A 31 17.08 -6.97 -4.45
N PRO A 32 18.20 -7.08 -5.18
CA PRO A 32 19.50 -7.46 -4.61
C PRO A 32 19.95 -6.56 -3.45
N ARG A 33 19.46 -5.32 -3.36
CA ARG A 33 19.81 -4.36 -2.31
C ARG A 33 19.03 -4.58 -1.01
N ALA A 34 17.95 -5.35 -1.01
CA ALA A 34 17.07 -5.50 0.14
C ALA A 34 17.69 -6.27 1.30
N TRP A 35 18.67 -7.11 1.00
CA TRP A 35 19.25 -8.05 1.95
C TRP A 35 20.76 -7.87 2.01
N THR A 36 21.36 -8.10 3.16
CA THR A 36 22.82 -8.12 3.31
C THR A 36 23.46 -9.38 2.73
N GLY A 37 22.64 -10.38 2.37
CA GLY A 37 23.06 -11.66 1.80
C GLY A 37 21.86 -12.37 1.18
N GLU A 38 21.73 -13.67 1.45
CA GLU A 38 20.64 -14.48 0.88
C GLU A 38 19.25 -13.94 1.33
N PRO A 39 18.28 -13.78 0.40
CA PRO A 39 16.95 -13.26 0.73
C PRO A 39 16.19 -14.14 1.73
N TRP A 40 15.64 -13.52 2.78
CA TRP A 40 14.92 -14.18 3.87
C TRP A 40 15.78 -14.97 4.87
N HIS A 41 17.06 -15.23 4.60
CA HIS A 41 17.98 -15.85 5.55
C HIS A 41 19.10 -14.91 6.02
N SER A 42 19.05 -13.63 5.66
CA SER A 42 20.00 -12.59 6.09
C SER A 42 19.28 -11.33 6.59
N SER A 43 20.06 -10.36 7.09
CA SER A 43 19.48 -9.11 7.63
C SER A 43 18.94 -8.22 6.51
N GLY A 44 17.79 -7.59 6.77
CA GLY A 44 17.23 -6.56 5.89
C GLY A 44 18.06 -5.29 5.96
N THR A 45 18.38 -4.70 4.80
CA THR A 45 19.09 -3.41 4.73
C THR A 45 18.13 -2.24 4.99
N SER A 46 18.66 -1.03 5.13
CA SER A 46 17.82 0.18 5.19
C SER A 46 16.94 0.36 3.96
N PHE A 47 17.36 -0.12 2.78
CA PHE A 47 16.53 -0.11 1.58
C PHE A 47 15.23 -0.89 1.80
N LEU A 48 15.31 -2.11 2.34
CA LEU A 48 14.13 -2.92 2.63
C LEU A 48 13.24 -2.25 3.68
N TRP A 49 13.83 -1.80 4.80
CA TRP A 49 13.07 -1.26 5.91
C TRP A 49 12.35 0.04 5.59
N VAL A 50 13.00 0.96 4.88
CA VAL A 50 12.35 2.21 4.44
C VAL A 50 11.13 1.89 3.57
N HIS A 51 11.27 0.99 2.60
CA HIS A 51 10.15 0.63 1.73
C HIS A 51 9.06 -0.13 2.47
N ALA A 52 9.41 -1.00 3.42
CA ALA A 52 8.42 -1.68 4.25
C ALA A 52 7.57 -0.67 5.02
N VAL A 53 8.19 0.31 5.69
CA VAL A 53 7.48 1.39 6.41
C VAL A 53 6.60 2.21 5.46
N LEU A 54 7.14 2.61 4.31
CA LEU A 54 6.40 3.40 3.32
C LEU A 54 5.19 2.63 2.76
N VAL A 55 5.35 1.34 2.45
CA VAL A 55 4.26 0.48 1.98
C VAL A 55 3.20 0.32 3.05
N THR A 56 3.59 0.02 4.30
CA THR A 56 2.64 -0.10 5.41
C THR A 56 1.84 1.18 5.57
N ALA A 57 2.50 2.34 5.60
CA ALA A 57 1.84 3.64 5.70
C ALA A 57 0.86 3.88 4.53
N ALA A 58 1.29 3.59 3.30
CA ALA A 58 0.47 3.77 2.11
C ALA A 58 -0.76 2.85 2.12
N VAL A 59 -0.61 1.58 2.54
CA VAL A 59 -1.73 0.65 2.69
C VAL A 59 -2.69 1.09 3.78
N THR A 60 -2.20 1.58 4.92
CA THR A 60 -3.05 2.13 5.98
C THR A 60 -3.89 3.31 5.46
N VAL A 61 -3.26 4.25 4.74
CA VAL A 61 -3.98 5.37 4.12
C VAL A 61 -5.00 4.87 3.10
N ALA A 62 -4.65 3.89 2.26
CA ALA A 62 -5.55 3.30 1.28
C ALA A 62 -6.79 2.65 1.93
N LEU A 63 -6.62 1.96 3.05
CA LEU A 63 -7.73 1.37 3.82
C LEU A 63 -8.65 2.44 4.38
N VAL A 64 -8.10 3.52 4.93
CA VAL A 64 -8.89 4.66 5.44
C VAL A 64 -9.67 5.33 4.30
N VAL A 65 -9.02 5.60 3.17
CA VAL A 65 -9.66 6.18 1.98
C VAL A 65 -10.78 5.29 1.46
N LEU A 66 -10.54 3.98 1.35
CA LEU A 66 -11.54 3.02 0.92
C LEU A 66 -12.73 2.97 1.88
N PHE A 67 -12.46 2.97 3.20
CA PHE A 67 -13.50 2.97 4.22
C PHE A 67 -14.38 4.22 4.14
N ILE A 68 -13.79 5.40 3.97
CA ILE A 68 -14.54 6.66 3.77
C ILE A 68 -15.39 6.58 2.49
N GLY A 69 -14.82 6.11 1.39
CA GLY A 69 -15.53 5.94 0.12
C GLY A 69 -16.74 5.01 0.24
N ILE A 70 -16.56 3.82 0.82
CA ILE A 70 -17.64 2.84 1.03
C ILE A 70 -18.73 3.41 1.95
N SER A 71 -18.34 4.11 3.01
CA SER A 71 -19.29 4.71 3.95
C SER A 71 -20.14 5.79 3.26
N ALA A 72 -19.51 6.61 2.40
CA ALA A 72 -20.19 7.67 1.64
C ALA A 72 -21.10 7.15 0.53
N VAL A 73 -20.85 5.96 -0.04
CA VAL A 73 -21.76 5.32 -1.00
C VAL A 73 -23.05 4.83 -0.31
N ARG A 74 -22.99 4.53 0.99
CA ARG A 74 -24.10 3.95 1.77
C ARG A 74 -24.95 4.99 2.52
N SER A 75 -24.50 6.24 2.57
CA SER A 75 -25.16 7.38 3.21
C SER A 75 -26.01 8.17 2.24
#